data_AF-A0A4V2DW24-F1
#
_entry.id   AF-A0A4V2DW24-F1
#
_cell.length_a   1.000
_cell.length_b   1.000
_cell.length_c   1.000
_cell.angle_alpha   90.00
_cell.angle_beta   90.00
_cell.angle_gamma   90.00
#
_symmetry.space_group_name_H-M   'P 1'
#
loop_
_entity.id
_entity.type
_entity.pdbx_description
1 polymer ?
#
loop_
_entity_poly.entity_id
_entity_poly.type
_entity_poly.pdbx_seq_one_letter_code
_entity_poly.pdbx_strand_id
1 'polypeptide(L)' 'MLENTDLSAREIAEKALNIAGDICIYTNHNVNFEEISSKE' A
#
# COMPACT_ATOMS: atom_id res chain seq x y z
N MET A 1 0.43 -19.63 2.37
CA MET A 1 -0.34 -18.55 3.02
C MET A 1 0.56 -17.71 3.96
N LEU A 2 1.69 -17.18 3.49
CA LEU A 2 2.63 -16.35 4.27
C LEU A 2 3.08 -15.08 3.51
N GLU A 3 2.48 -14.77 2.36
CA GLU A 3 2.99 -13.74 1.44
C GLU A 3 2.83 -12.29 1.91
N ASN A 4 2.21 -12.05 3.07
CA ASN A 4 1.92 -10.70 3.56
C ASN A 4 2.36 -10.49 5.03
N THR A 5 3.10 -11.43 5.63
CA THR A 5 3.53 -11.33 7.03
C THR A 5 4.79 -10.49 7.22
N ASP A 6 5.65 -10.40 6.21
CA ASP A 6 6.98 -9.78 6.28
C ASP A 6 7.07 -8.48 5.46
N LEU A 7 5.95 -7.79 5.29
CA LEU A 7 5.87 -6.54 4.53
C LEU A 7 6.05 -5.33 5.44
N SER A 8 6.83 -4.35 4.99
CA SER A 8 6.88 -3.03 5.61
C SER A 8 5.55 -2.28 5.46
N ALA A 9 5.33 -1.25 6.28
CA ALA A 9 4.13 -0.42 6.19
C ALA A 9 3.91 0.16 4.79
N ARG A 10 5.00 0.55 4.11
CA ARG A 10 4.98 1.08 2.75
C ARG A 10 4.52 0.04 1.73
N GLU A 11 5.03 -1.19 1.83
CA GLU A 11 4.66 -2.30 0.95
C GLU A 11 3.20 -2.74 1.14
N ILE A 12 2.72 -2.74 2.38
CA ILE A 12 1.31 -3.00 2.70
C ILE A 12 0.42 -1.94 2.03
N ALA A 13 0.74 -0.66 2.22
CA ALA A 13 -0.02 0.43 1.62
C ALA A 13 -0.02 0.37 0.09
N GLU A 14 1.11 0.00 -0.52
CA GLU A 14 1.21 -0.16 -1.98
C GLU A 14 0.32 -1.27 -2.51
N LYS A 15 0.43 -2.47 -1.93
CA LYS A 15 -0.39 -3.61 -2.34
C LYS A 15 -1.86 -3.31 -2.18
N ALA A 16 -2.25 -2.71 -1.05
CA ALA A 16 -3.64 -2.38 -0.77
C ALA A 16 -4.20 -1.38 -1.78
N LEU A 17 -3.46 -0.30 -2.09
CA LEU A 17 -3.93 0.72 -3.03
C LEU A 17 -3.97 0.23 -4.48
N ASN A 18 -3.06 -0.67 -4.88
CA ASN A 18 -3.15 -1.33 -6.19
C ASN A 18 -4.41 -2.19 -6.32
N ILE A 19 -4.71 -3.02 -5.31
CA ILE A 19 -5.96 -3.81 -5.28
C ILE A 19 -7.19 -2.88 -5.31
N ALA A 20 -7.15 -1.77 -4.59
CA ALA A 20 -8.24 -0.80 -4.59
C ALA A 20 -8.43 -0.14 -5.96
N GLY A 21 -7.36 0.15 -6.70
CA GLY A 21 -7.40 0.68 -8.06
C GLY A 21 -8.01 -0.28 -9.07
N ASP A 22 -7.91 -1.59 -8.84
CA ASP A 22 -8.52 -2.60 -9.71
C ASP A 22 -10.03 -2.79 -9.44
N ILE A 23 -10.51 -2.43 -8.25
CA ILE A 23 -11.90 -2.69 -7.80
C ILE A 23 -12.77 -1.42 -7.84
N CYS A 24 -12.23 -0.29 -7.40
CA CYS A 24 -12.99 0.94 -7.20
C CYS A 24 -12.88 1.86 -8.41
N ILE A 25 -14.00 2.13 -9.09
CA ILE A 25 -14.06 2.99 -10.30
C ILE A 25 -13.54 4.43 -10.09
N TYR A 26 -13.41 4.88 -8.84
CA TYR A 26 -12.92 6.21 -8.47
C TYR A 26 -11.50 6.22 -7.92
N THR A 27 -10.86 5.06 -7.82
CA THR A 27 -9.48 4.94 -7.36
C THR A 27 -8.62 4.53 -8.57
N ASN A 28 -7.50 5.22 -8.79
CA ASN A 28 -6.57 4.91 -9.88
C ASN A 28 -5.24 4.39 -9.34
N HIS A 29 -4.37 3.90 -10.23
CA HIS A 29 -3.05 3.35 -9.88
C HIS A 29 -1.96 4.40 -9.67
N ASN A 30 -2.23 5.69 -9.88
CA ASN A 30 -1.24 6.74 -9.77
C ASN A 30 -1.19 7.30 -8.34
N VAL A 31 -0.45 6.63 -7.48
CA VAL A 31 -0.36 6.94 -6.05
C VAL A 31 0.93 7.69 -5.72
N ASN A 32 0.81 8.75 -4.92
CA ASN A 32 1.94 9.40 -4.26
C ASN A 32 2.00 8.92 -2.81
N PHE A 33 3.16 8.46 -2.36
CA PHE A 33 3.35 7.93 -1.02
C PHE A 33 4.22 8.86 -0.20
N GLU A 34 3.78 9.09 1.03
CA GLU A 34 4.51 9.82 2.05
C GLU A 34 4.72 8.88 3.24
N GLU A 35 5.89 8.93 3.85
CA GLU A 35 6.27 8.06 4.96
C GLU A 35 6.83 8.89 6.11
N ILE A 36 6.52 8.47 7.34
CA ILE A 36 7.10 9.03 8.55
C ILE A 36 7.93 7.92 9.19
N SER A 37 9.23 8.15 9.34
CA SER A 37 10.05 7.27 10.16
C SER A 37 9.64 7.44 11.62
N SER A 38 9.32 6.35 12.30
CA SER A 38 9.22 6.34 13.76
C SER A 38 10.59 6.69 14.32
N LYS A 39 10.81 7.97 14.66
CA LYS A 39 11.93 8.36 15.52
C LYS A 39 11.65 7.81 16.92
N GLU A 40 12.67 7.22 17.53
CA GLU A 40 12.72 7.00 18.98
C GLU A 40 12.61 8.33 19.76
#